data_AF-A0A662VMM8-F1
#
_entry.id   AF-A0A662VMM8-F1
#
_cell.length_a   1.000
_cell.length_b   1.000
_cell.length_c   1.000
_cell.angle_alpha   90.00
_cell.angle_beta   90.00
_cell.angle_gamma   90.00
#
_symmetry.space_group_name_H-M   'P 1'
#
loop_
_entity.id
_entity.type
_entity.pdbx_description
1 polymer ?
#
loop_
_entity_poly.entity_id
_entity_poly.type
_entity_poly.pdbx_seq_one_letter_code
_entity_poly.pdbx_strand_id
1 'polypeptide(L)' 'KVLTPTQMIVFTIVAMLYIPCIATIAALAKEFGWRKALLITVFEILFAISVGGIASRLLSIINPPY' A
#
# COMPACT_ATOMS: atom_id res chain seq x y z
N LYS A 1 -23.92 -4.89 8.84
CA LYS A 1 -22.99 -6.05 8.73
C LYS A 1 -21.59 -5.51 8.98
N VAL A 2 -20.89 -6.16 9.91
CA VAL A 2 -19.65 -5.74 10.55
C VAL A 2 -18.57 -5.24 9.58
N LEU A 3 -18.27 -3.94 9.63
CA LEU A 3 -17.01 -3.41 9.15
C LEU A 3 -16.05 -3.53 10.34
N THR A 4 -15.22 -4.57 10.34
CA THR A 4 -14.22 -4.75 11.40
C THR A 4 -13.24 -3.56 11.39
N PRO A 5 -12.95 -2.93 12.55
CA PRO A 5 -12.07 -1.76 12.66
C PRO A 5 -10.69 -2.00 12.05
N THR A 6 -10.26 -3.26 11.98
CA THR A 6 -9.05 -3.71 11.30
C THR A 6 -9.04 -3.39 9.81
N GLN A 7 -10.18 -3.54 9.11
CA GLN A 7 -10.27 -3.24 7.68
C GLN A 7 -10.21 -1.73 7.42
N MET A 8 -10.79 -0.93 8.33
CA MET A 8 -10.61 0.53 8.31
C MET A 8 -9.13 0.89 8.51
N ILE A 9 -8.45 0.35 9.51
CA ILE A 9 -7.04 0.69 9.81
C ILE A 9 -6.11 0.36 8.63
N VAL A 10 -6.29 -0.80 8.01
CA VAL A 10 -5.49 -1.20 6.83
C VAL A 10 -5.72 -0.23 5.68
N PHE A 11 -6.98 0.16 5.43
CA PHE A 11 -7.30 1.12 4.38
C PHE A 11 -6.66 2.48 4.65
N THR A 12 -6.69 2.96 5.89
CA THR A 12 -6.07 4.23 6.28
C THR A 12 -4.55 4.19 6.17
N ILE A 13 -3.92 3.08 6.56
CA ILE A 13 -2.46 2.90 6.44
C ILE A 13 -2.03 2.89 4.98
N VAL A 14 -2.73 2.13 4.14
CA VAL A 14 -2.45 2.07 2.69
C VAL A 14 -2.69 3.44 2.06
N ALA A 15 -3.76 4.15 2.43
CA ALA A 15 -4.04 5.49 1.94
C ALA A 15 -2.97 6.51 2.35
N MET A 16 -2.51 6.47 3.61
CA MET A 16 -1.41 7.31 4.08
C MET A 16 -0.08 7.00 3.38
N LEU A 17 0.17 5.72 3.05
CA LEU A 17 1.32 5.30 2.24
C LEU A 17 1.16 5.67 0.76
N TYR A 18 -0.06 5.77 0.22
CA TYR A 18 -0.29 6.10 -1.19
C TYR A 18 0.04 7.56 -1.55
N ILE A 19 -0.14 8.48 -0.59
CA ILE A 19 0.14 9.92 -0.75
C ILE A 19 1.62 10.22 -1.05
N PRO A 20 2.61 9.68 -0.29
CA PRO A 20 4.01 9.89 -0.59
C PRO A 20 4.43 9.28 -1.94
N CYS A 21 3.80 8.19 -2.42
CA CYS A 21 4.09 7.61 -3.74
C CYS A 21 3.98 8.64 -4.85
N ILE A 22 2.87 9.36 -4.86
CA ILE A 22 2.53 10.31 -5.93
C ILE A 22 3.50 11.48 -5.88
N ALA A 23 3.83 11.96 -4.68
CA ALA A 23 4.81 13.03 -4.49
C ALA A 23 6.21 12.60 -4.96
N THR A 24 6.64 11.39 -4.62
CA THR A 24 7.95 10.85 -5.02
C THR A 24 8.01 10.58 -6.52
N ILE A 25 6.94 10.04 -7.14
CA ILE A 25 6.84 9.85 -8.60
C ILE A 25 6.90 11.19 -9.34
N ALA A 26 6.16 12.20 -8.86
CA ALA A 26 6.14 13.53 -9.45
C ALA A 26 7.52 14.21 -9.38
N ALA A 27 8.22 14.09 -8.24
CA ALA A 27 9.58 14.59 -8.10
C ALA A 27 10.58 13.84 -9.00
N LEU A 28 10.54 12.50 -9.01
CA LEU A 28 11.44 11.65 -9.82
C LEU A 28 11.23 11.81 -11.33
N ALA A 29 9.98 11.97 -11.78
CA ALA A 29 9.66 12.24 -13.18
C ALA A 29 10.24 13.58 -13.65
N LYS A 30 10.34 14.55 -12.74
CA LYS A 30 10.89 15.88 -13.02
C LYS A 30 12.42 15.93 -13.00
N GLU A 31 13.08 15.15 -12.14
CA GLU A 31 14.54 15.23 -11.94
C GLU A 31 15.38 14.15 -12.65
N PHE A 32 14.97 12.88 -12.64
CA PHE A 32 15.87 11.76 -12.96
C PHE A 32 15.57 11.03 -14.28
N GLY A 33 14.48 11.40 -14.97
CA GLY A 33 14.00 10.69 -16.15
C GLY A 33 13.39 9.32 -15.83
N TRP A 34 12.49 8.86 -16.70
CA TRP A 34 11.56 7.75 -16.47
C TRP A 34 12.17 6.44 -15.93
N ARG A 35 13.46 6.16 -16.17
CA ARG A 35 14.08 4.87 -15.80
C ARG A 35 14.22 4.66 -14.29
N LYS A 36 14.61 5.69 -13.52
CA LYS A 36 14.78 5.58 -12.07
C LYS A 36 13.45 5.67 -11.34
N ALA A 37 12.54 6.50 -11.86
CA ALA A 37 11.18 6.61 -11.37
C ALA A 37 10.47 5.25 -11.40
N LEU A 38 10.57 4.52 -12.52
CA LEU A 38 9.92 3.22 -12.72
C LEU A 38 10.44 2.14 -11.76
N LEU A 39 11.74 2.15 -11.46
CA LEU A 39 12.35 1.21 -10.51
C LEU A 39 11.82 1.39 -9.08
N ILE A 40 11.68 2.64 -8.63
CA ILE A 40 11.15 2.98 -7.31
C ILE A 40 9.65 2.69 -7.24
N THR A 41 8.88 2.99 -8.29
CA THR A 41 7.44 2.70 -8.31
C THR A 41 7.16 1.21 -8.19
N VAL A 42 7.90 0.38 -8.91
CA VAL A 42 7.74 -1.08 -8.82
C VAL A 42 8.04 -1.56 -7.40
N PHE A 43 9.12 -1.08 -6.78
CA PHE A 43 9.47 -1.45 -5.41
C PHE A 43 8.39 -1.04 -4.40
N GLU A 44 7.82 0.14 -4.58
CA GLU A 44 6.81 0.70 -3.69
C GLU A 44 5.45 0.01 -3.85
N ILE A 45 5.03 -0.28 -5.10
CA ILE A 45 3.85 -1.11 -5.39
C ILE A 45 4.02 -2.50 -4.77
N LEU A 46 5.22 -3.10 -4.86
CA LEU A 46 5.50 -4.40 -4.26
C LEU A 46 5.34 -4.35 -2.73
N PHE A 47 5.78 -3.25 -2.11
CA PHE A 47 5.65 -3.04 -0.67
C PHE A 47 4.19 -2.83 -0.28
N ALA A 48 3.45 -1.99 -1.01
CA ALA A 48 2.03 -1.75 -0.79
C ALA A 48 1.20 -3.04 -0.95
N ILE A 49 1.48 -3.84 -1.99
CA ILE A 49 0.85 -5.15 -2.21
C ILE A 49 1.23 -6.13 -1.09
N SER A 50 2.49 -6.13 -0.64
CA SER A 50 2.92 -6.97 0.48
C SER A 50 2.18 -6.61 1.76
N VAL A 51 2.11 -5.32 2.11
CA VAL A 51 1.40 -4.82 3.31
C VAL A 51 -0.11 -5.11 3.20
N GLY A 52 -0.73 -4.83 2.06
CA GLY A 52 -2.15 -5.11 1.81
C GLY A 52 -2.47 -6.61 1.79
N GLY A 53 -1.58 -7.43 1.24
CA GLY A 53 -1.68 -8.88 1.22
C GLY A 53 -1.50 -9.50 2.61
N ILE A 54 -0.54 -9.02 3.40
CA ILE A 54 -0.36 -9.40 4.82
C ILE A 54 -1.61 -9.02 5.60
N ALA A 55 -2.14 -7.81 5.41
CA ALA A 55 -3.38 -7.39 6.04
C ALA A 55 -4.57 -8.27 5.67
N SER A 56 -4.69 -8.66 4.39
CA SER A 56 -5.73 -9.58 3.91
C SER A 56 -5.59 -10.98 4.54
N ARG A 57 -4.36 -11.48 4.67
CA ARG A 57 -4.05 -12.75 5.36
C ARG A 57 -4.34 -12.68 6.86
N LEU A 58 -4.03 -11.56 7.51
CA LEU A 58 -4.31 -11.35 8.93
C LEU A 58 -5.81 -11.29 9.20
N LEU A 59 -6.59 -10.67 8.30
CA LEU A 59 -8.05 -10.66 8.34
C LEU A 59 -8.63 -12.08 8.17
N SER A 60 -8.04 -12.88 7.28
CA SER A 60 -8.44 -14.28 7.08
C SER A 60 -8.11 -15.18 8.27
N ILE A 61 -7.10 -14.84 9.09
CA ILE A 61 -6.73 -15.57 10.31
C ILE A 61 -7.56 -15.12 11.52
N ILE A 62 -7.85 -13.81 11.64
CA ILE A 62 -8.59 -13.25 12.78
C ILE A 62 -10.11 -13.45 12.66
N ASN A 63 -10.59 -13.91 11.50
CA ASN A 63 -11.94 -14.45 11.33
C ASN A 63 -11.91 -16.00 11.31
N PRO A 64 -11.57 -16.70 12.41
CA PRO A 64 -12.02 -18.06 12.55
C PRO A 64 -13.55 -18.06 12.65
N PRO A 65 -14.25 -19.01 12.02
CA PRO A 65 -15.69 -19.15 12.20
C PRO A 65 -15.95 -19.56 13.66
N TYR A 66 -16.32 -18.61 14.51
CA TYR A 66 -16.98 -18.88 15.79
C TYR A 66 -18.07 -17.84 16.05
#